data_AF-A0A511NH00-F1
#
_entry.id   AF-A0A511NH00-F1
#
_cell.length_a   1.000
_cell.length_b   1.000
_cell.length_c   1.000
_cell.angle_alpha   90.00
_cell.angle_beta   90.00
_cell.angle_gamma   90.00
#
_symmetry.space_group_name_H-M   'P 1'
#
loop_
_entity.id
_entity.type
_entity.pdbx_description
1 polymer ?
#
loop_
_entity_poly.entity_id
_entity_poly.type
_entity_poly.pdbx_seq_one_letter_code
_entity_poly.pdbx_strand_id
1 'polypeptide(L)'
;MHNSIPIIKDGLKFTPLYFYNTFLKELADYYRNNKGEIIEFVLFEKGDKDIYNAIYSIDPISIPLLLSIIEQLSKFHKSPLKLHLHNNHATSSVLEFLFKINFFKIIGPIQSPNFISSNILEYDEEYLGWFKGKDPRKDHMIRLYDKKQFPEIDFETTPDIELRDQVNSLTSYKVIEHFSNLLQDSHVNQNKYITILAELITNGVIHSKSTTYAMMFSDKYQTKFSISDNGIGLFKSLQNKQENLPYYYNGEELKDAINKDEHKFNSIYLDNLLNIFEVLFYSSLKERRGLFDLMVNVVVNGNGYFRLHTEYSQIIISNRIFNFINSISEIREQIFDYHQIFELDNEEEYKRLLVIQKLKDNMKYEFIQFITNTLNYYSNETRYSSIRFFPVKFKGVHIEVEIPK
;
A
#
# COMPACT_ATOMS: atom_id res chain seq x y z
N MET A 1 27.93 23.01 0.75
CA MET A 1 26.63 23.05 1.44
C MET A 1 26.22 21.61 1.62
N HIS A 2 25.86 21.17 2.83
CA HIS A 2 25.34 19.81 3.01
C HIS A 2 24.04 19.70 2.20
N ASN A 3 24.02 18.82 1.20
CA ASN A 3 22.87 18.59 0.32
C ASN A 3 21.84 17.69 1.04
N SER A 4 21.31 18.14 2.17
CA SER A 4 20.21 17.42 2.82
C SER A 4 18.88 17.72 2.11
N ILE A 5 18.02 16.70 1.99
CA ILE A 5 16.68 16.87 1.43
C ILE A 5 15.66 17.05 2.57
N PRO A 6 14.85 18.12 2.56
CA PRO A 6 13.77 18.27 3.52
C PRO A 6 12.64 17.28 3.24
N ILE A 7 12.19 16.57 4.28
CA ILE A 7 11.02 15.70 4.18
C ILE A 7 9.75 16.55 4.20
N ILE A 8 9.59 17.40 5.23
CA ILE A 8 8.42 18.28 5.39
C ILE A 8 8.83 19.72 5.13
N LYS A 9 8.15 20.34 4.16
CA LYS A 9 8.36 21.73 3.76
C LYS A 9 7.43 22.69 4.47
N ASP A 10 7.88 23.93 4.64
CA ASP A 10 7.09 24.97 5.28
C ASP A 10 5.83 25.29 4.47
N GLY A 11 4.68 25.39 5.15
CA GLY A 11 3.39 25.73 4.55
C GLY A 11 2.79 24.63 3.67
N LEU A 12 3.42 23.46 3.55
CA LEU A 12 2.96 22.34 2.73
C LEU A 12 2.68 21.10 3.58
N LYS A 13 1.49 20.51 3.41
CA LYS A 13 1.16 19.22 4.03
C LYS A 13 1.82 18.07 3.29
N PHE A 14 2.59 17.25 3.99
CA PHE A 14 3.18 16.02 3.45
C PHE A 14 2.09 14.95 3.24
N THR A 15 1.52 14.93 2.04
CA THR A 15 0.46 14.00 1.59
C THR A 15 1.02 12.96 0.61
N PRO A 16 0.31 11.85 0.32
CA PRO A 16 0.73 10.93 -0.74
C PRO A 16 0.89 11.63 -2.10
N LEU A 17 0.03 12.61 -2.39
CA LEU A 17 0.14 13.40 -3.63
C LEU A 17 1.44 14.22 -3.68
N TYR A 18 1.81 14.87 -2.56
CA TYR A 18 3.09 15.58 -2.45
C TYR A 18 4.27 14.62 -2.59
N PHE A 19 4.19 13.47 -1.92
CA PHE A 19 5.21 12.42 -1.97
C PHE A 19 5.54 12.03 -3.42
N TYR A 20 4.53 11.65 -4.20
CA TYR A 20 4.76 11.15 -5.57
C TYR A 20 5.13 12.25 -6.57
N ASN A 21 4.53 13.45 -6.47
CA ASN A 21 4.75 14.51 -7.45
C ASN A 21 5.99 15.37 -7.17
N THR A 22 6.39 15.49 -5.90
CA THR A 22 7.43 16.43 -5.48
C THR A 22 8.59 15.70 -4.81
N PHE A 23 8.35 15.02 -3.69
CA PHE A 23 9.43 14.44 -2.88
C PHE A 23 10.24 13.37 -3.64
N LEU A 24 9.58 12.44 -4.34
CA LEU A 24 10.29 11.44 -5.17
C LEU A 24 11.07 12.08 -6.32
N LYS A 25 10.58 13.18 -6.88
CA LYS A 25 11.27 13.92 -7.94
C LYS A 25 12.55 14.56 -7.40
N GLU A 26 12.47 15.19 -6.23
CA GLU A 26 13.63 15.78 -5.56
C GLU A 26 14.67 14.73 -5.20
N LEU A 27 14.24 13.56 -4.75
CA LEU A 27 15.13 12.41 -4.52
C LEU A 27 15.82 11.95 -5.81
N ALA A 28 15.06 11.79 -6.90
CA ALA A 28 15.63 11.38 -8.17
C ALA A 28 16.63 12.42 -8.71
N ASP A 29 16.30 13.71 -8.60
CA ASP A 29 17.17 14.80 -9.02
C ASP A 29 18.44 14.89 -8.15
N TYR A 30 18.33 14.62 -6.85
CA TYR A 30 19.49 14.49 -5.97
C TYR A 30 20.46 13.42 -6.47
N TYR A 31 20.00 12.20 -6.73
CA TYR A 31 20.89 11.11 -7.18
C TYR A 31 21.44 11.30 -8.59
N ARG A 32 20.71 12.01 -9.46
CA ARG A 32 21.23 12.40 -10.78
C ARG A 32 22.42 13.33 -10.67
N ASN A 33 22.38 14.25 -9.71
CA ASN A 33 23.37 15.30 -9.52
C ASN A 33 24.50 14.92 -8.55
N ASN A 34 24.25 14.00 -7.61
CA ASN A 34 25.17 13.60 -6.53
C ASN A 34 25.42 12.08 -6.58
N LYS A 35 25.98 11.60 -7.69
CA LYS A 35 26.17 10.16 -7.91
C LYS A 35 27.09 9.54 -6.86
N GLY A 36 26.59 8.55 -6.14
CA GLY A 36 27.35 7.80 -5.13
C GLY A 36 27.39 8.47 -3.76
N GLU A 37 26.80 9.65 -3.58
CA GLU A 37 26.68 10.27 -2.26
C GLU A 37 25.55 9.62 -1.46
N ILE A 38 25.79 9.43 -0.16
CA ILE A 38 24.75 9.01 0.78
C ILE A 38 23.88 10.22 1.05
N ILE A 39 22.58 10.08 0.81
CA ILE A 39 21.62 11.12 1.10
C ILE A 39 21.46 11.34 2.60
N GLU A 40 21.37 12.60 3.02
CA GLU A 40 20.95 12.98 4.36
C GLU A 40 19.59 13.66 4.29
N PHE A 41 18.74 13.42 5.29
CA PHE A 41 17.43 14.05 5.40
C PHE A 41 17.44 15.10 6.50
N VAL A 42 16.70 16.18 6.30
CA VAL A 42 16.23 17.03 7.40
C VAL A 42 14.73 16.86 7.51
N LEU A 43 14.20 16.63 8.72
CA LEU A 43 12.76 16.41 8.85
C LEU A 43 11.97 17.68 8.48
N PHE A 44 12.50 18.86 8.81
CA PHE A 44 11.85 20.16 8.66
C PHE A 44 12.72 21.13 7.87
N GLU A 45 12.21 21.66 6.75
CA GLU A 45 12.96 22.51 5.80
C GLU A 45 13.70 23.71 6.43
N LYS A 46 13.05 24.45 7.33
CA LYS A 46 13.67 25.63 7.97
C LYS A 46 14.41 25.30 9.25
N GLY A 47 14.25 24.10 9.82
CA GLY A 47 14.88 23.71 11.10
C GLY A 47 14.76 24.80 12.17
N ASP A 48 15.89 25.31 12.64
CA ASP A 48 15.97 26.40 13.63
C ASP A 48 16.07 27.83 13.04
N LYS A 49 15.99 27.97 11.71
CA LYS A 49 16.06 29.30 11.05
C LYS A 49 14.79 30.12 11.22
N ASP A 50 13.64 29.48 11.45
CA ASP A 50 12.33 30.14 11.60
C ASP A 50 11.44 29.36 12.57
N ILE A 51 11.76 29.51 13.86
CA ILE A 51 11.16 28.71 14.94
C ILE A 51 9.72 29.09 15.28
N TYR A 52 9.24 30.27 14.84
CA TYR A 52 7.92 30.79 15.24
C TYR A 52 6.89 30.78 14.11
N ASN A 53 7.29 31.06 12.86
CA ASN A 53 6.34 31.25 11.77
C ASN A 53 6.23 30.03 10.85
N ALA A 54 7.18 29.10 10.90
CA ALA A 54 7.13 27.90 10.08
C ALA A 54 5.96 26.99 10.51
N ILE A 55 5.25 26.45 9.53
CA ILE A 55 4.09 25.57 9.72
C ILE A 55 4.37 24.25 9.01
N TYR A 56 4.49 23.19 9.79
CA TYR A 56 4.70 21.84 9.29
C TYR A 56 3.48 20.97 9.54
N SER A 57 3.16 20.11 8.56
CA SER A 57 2.09 19.12 8.73
C SER A 57 2.34 17.89 7.89
N ILE A 58 1.94 16.73 8.40
CA ILE A 58 2.02 15.45 7.72
C ILE A 58 0.65 14.76 7.77
N ASP A 59 0.25 14.16 6.65
CA ASP A 59 -0.90 13.26 6.65
C ASP A 59 -0.46 11.89 7.19
N PRO A 60 -1.11 11.33 8.23
CA PRO A 60 -0.71 10.04 8.81
C PRO A 60 -0.56 8.92 7.77
N ILE A 61 -1.44 8.89 6.76
CA ILE A 61 -1.40 7.88 5.69
C ILE A 61 -0.19 8.00 4.75
N SER A 62 0.56 9.10 4.77
CA SER A 62 1.81 9.25 4.03
C SER A 62 2.98 8.52 4.69
N ILE A 63 2.85 8.09 5.93
CA ILE A 63 3.98 7.57 6.72
C ILE A 63 4.43 6.19 6.25
N PRO A 64 3.54 5.21 5.98
CA PRO A 64 3.95 3.95 5.37
C PRO A 64 4.77 4.15 4.07
N LEU A 65 4.38 5.10 3.22
CA LEU A 65 5.13 5.44 2.00
C LEU A 65 6.53 5.96 2.28
N LEU A 66 6.63 6.91 3.23
CA LEU A 66 7.90 7.48 3.65
C LEU A 66 8.84 6.39 4.17
N LEU A 67 8.33 5.48 5.00
CA LEU A 67 9.09 4.35 5.53
C LEU A 67 9.55 3.41 4.42
N SER A 68 8.66 3.05 3.48
CA SER A 68 9.01 2.18 2.36
C SER A 68 10.13 2.76 1.49
N ILE A 69 10.10 4.05 1.12
CA ILE A 69 11.18 4.63 0.31
C ILE A 69 12.47 4.75 1.10
N ILE A 70 12.42 5.15 2.38
CA ILE A 70 13.61 5.29 3.20
C ILE A 70 14.30 3.95 3.39
N GLU A 71 13.54 2.87 3.62
CA GLU A 71 14.12 1.54 3.71
C GLU A 71 14.74 1.07 2.39
N GLN A 72 14.16 1.42 1.23
CA GLN A 72 14.79 1.13 -0.07
C GLN A 72 16.14 1.85 -0.20
N LEU A 73 16.19 3.12 0.17
CA LEU A 73 17.40 3.92 0.12
C LEU A 73 18.44 3.42 1.13
N SER A 74 18.04 3.06 2.34
CA SER A 74 18.91 2.46 3.35
C SER A 74 19.50 1.13 2.88
N LYS A 75 18.69 0.24 2.29
CA LYS A 75 19.16 -1.01 1.66
C LYS A 75 20.12 -0.75 0.49
N PHE A 76 19.85 0.26 -0.33
CA PHE A 76 20.72 0.66 -1.43
C PHE A 76 22.09 1.12 -0.95
N HIS A 77 22.14 1.94 0.11
CA HIS A 77 23.37 2.42 0.73
C HIS A 77 24.01 1.42 1.70
N LYS A 78 23.29 0.36 2.06
CA LYS A 78 23.69 -0.66 3.04
C LYS A 78 23.99 -0.08 4.44
N SER A 79 23.35 1.03 4.77
CA SER A 79 23.46 1.70 6.07
C SER A 79 22.17 2.43 6.42
N PRO A 80 21.91 2.69 7.72
CA PRO A 80 20.94 3.70 8.12
C PRO A 80 21.27 5.05 7.47
N LEU A 81 20.25 5.84 7.13
CA LEU A 81 20.42 7.19 6.58
C LEU A 81 20.30 8.21 7.71
N LYS A 82 21.03 9.33 7.61
CA LYS A 82 20.94 10.36 8.64
C LYS A 82 19.66 11.16 8.52
N LEU A 83 19.00 11.39 9.65
CA LEU A 83 17.85 12.27 9.79
C LEU A 83 18.16 13.37 10.81
N HIS A 84 18.30 14.59 10.32
CA HIS A 84 18.48 15.77 11.15
C HIS A 84 17.12 16.22 11.71
N LEU A 85 17.07 16.35 13.04
CA LEU A 85 15.89 16.76 13.80
C LEU A 85 16.08 18.15 14.39
N HIS A 86 14.96 18.84 14.62
CA HIS A 86 14.91 20.12 15.32
C HIS A 86 13.66 20.11 16.18
N ASN A 87 13.79 20.38 17.48
CA ASN A 87 12.67 20.43 18.42
C ASN A 87 12.51 21.86 18.97
N ASN A 88 11.64 22.62 18.32
CA ASN A 88 11.35 24.01 18.64
C ASN A 88 9.84 24.27 18.54
N HIS A 89 9.41 25.52 18.71
CA HIS A 89 8.00 25.88 18.74
C HIS A 89 7.25 25.47 17.45
N ALA A 90 7.86 25.62 16.27
CA ALA A 90 7.27 25.26 14.99
C ALA A 90 7.23 23.73 14.72
N THR A 91 8.19 22.97 15.25
CA THR A 91 8.39 21.55 14.88
C THR A 91 7.87 20.56 15.93
N SER A 92 7.72 20.99 17.18
CA SER A 92 7.43 20.12 18.33
C SER A 92 6.16 19.29 18.16
N SER A 93 5.10 19.85 17.57
CA SER A 93 3.81 19.16 17.39
C SER A 93 3.90 17.98 16.42
N VAL A 94 4.64 18.13 15.32
CA VAL A 94 4.84 17.06 14.34
C VAL A 94 5.80 16.01 14.89
N LEU A 95 6.88 16.41 15.58
CA LEU A 95 7.78 15.48 16.28
C LEU A 95 7.03 14.65 17.31
N GLU A 96 6.21 15.30 18.13
CA GLU A 96 5.38 14.66 19.14
C GLU A 96 4.44 13.63 18.50
N PHE A 97 3.78 14.01 17.40
CA PHE A 97 2.92 13.09 16.66
C PHE A 97 3.70 11.86 16.17
N LEU A 98 4.83 12.05 15.47
CA LEU A 98 5.66 10.95 14.97
C LEU A 98 6.17 10.04 16.10
N PHE A 99 6.59 10.64 17.20
CA PHE A 99 7.01 9.89 18.39
C PHE A 99 5.89 9.00 18.94
N LYS A 100 4.69 9.57 19.07
CA LYS A 100 3.56 8.88 19.67
C LYS A 100 2.95 7.77 18.82
N ILE A 101 3.14 7.79 17.50
CA ILE A 101 2.67 6.72 16.59
C ILE A 101 3.71 5.60 16.35
N ASN A 102 4.77 5.55 17.18
CA ASN A 102 5.92 4.63 17.08
C ASN A 102 6.82 4.82 15.84
N PHE A 103 6.82 5.99 15.19
CA PHE A 103 7.71 6.23 14.03
C PHE A 103 9.18 5.98 14.39
N PHE A 104 9.70 6.70 15.39
CA PHE A 104 11.10 6.62 15.82
C PHE A 104 11.51 5.22 16.31
N LYS A 105 10.62 4.50 17.00
CA LYS A 105 10.87 3.11 17.41
C LYS A 105 11.06 2.19 16.21
N ILE A 106 10.24 2.37 15.16
CA ILE A 106 10.32 1.55 13.95
C ILE A 106 11.58 1.86 13.15
N ILE A 107 11.97 3.14 13.01
CA ILE A 107 13.07 3.54 12.13
C ILE A 107 14.46 3.39 12.75
N GLY A 108 14.56 3.50 14.09
CA GLY A 108 15.83 3.53 14.82
C GLY A 108 16.44 2.15 15.09
N PRO A 109 17.53 2.10 15.87
CA PRO A 109 18.17 0.85 16.27
C PRO A 109 17.26 -0.01 17.15
N ILE A 110 17.61 -1.30 17.30
CA ILE A 110 16.84 -2.23 18.12
C ILE A 110 16.92 -1.79 19.58
N GLN A 111 15.79 -1.34 20.13
CA GLN A 111 15.70 -0.86 21.52
C GLN A 111 15.41 -2.00 22.53
N SER A 112 14.88 -3.13 22.07
CA SER A 112 14.48 -4.25 22.93
C SER A 112 14.48 -5.57 22.15
N PRO A 113 14.81 -6.72 22.77
CA PRO A 113 14.68 -8.04 22.14
C PRO A 113 13.27 -8.34 21.62
N ASN A 114 12.24 -7.74 22.25
CA ASN A 114 10.84 -7.98 21.93
C ASN A 114 10.27 -6.98 20.90
N PHE A 115 11.08 -6.03 20.42
CA PHE A 115 10.65 -5.05 19.43
C PHE A 115 11.60 -5.06 18.24
N ILE A 116 11.09 -5.53 17.09
CA ILE A 116 11.85 -5.55 15.85
C ILE A 116 11.77 -4.15 15.22
N SER A 117 12.91 -3.45 15.21
CA SER A 117 13.07 -2.21 14.45
C SER A 117 13.62 -2.50 13.05
N SER A 118 13.40 -1.56 12.14
CA SER A 118 13.91 -1.63 10.77
C SER A 118 15.35 -1.10 10.64
N ASN A 119 15.82 -0.28 11.61
CA ASN A 119 17.14 0.33 11.63
C ASN A 119 17.52 0.99 10.29
N ILE A 120 16.63 1.85 9.78
CA ILE A 120 16.74 2.50 8.47
C ILE A 120 17.17 3.96 8.56
N LEU A 121 17.06 4.57 9.75
CA LEU A 121 17.46 5.94 10.01
C LEU A 121 18.28 6.06 11.30
N GLU A 122 19.26 6.94 11.27
CA GLU A 122 20.02 7.42 12.42
C GLU A 122 19.63 8.86 12.72
N TYR A 123 19.35 9.17 13.98
CA TYR A 123 18.98 10.49 14.44
C TYR A 123 19.43 10.67 15.90
N ASP A 124 19.54 11.92 16.32
CA ASP A 124 19.86 12.26 17.70
C ASP A 124 18.60 12.23 18.57
N GLU A 125 18.57 11.31 19.54
CA GLU A 125 17.43 11.11 20.44
C GLU A 125 17.21 12.30 21.40
N GLU A 126 18.21 13.17 21.61
CA GLU A 126 18.07 14.34 22.48
C GLU A 126 16.99 15.33 22.00
N TYR A 127 16.69 15.30 20.69
CA TYR A 127 15.59 16.08 20.12
C TYR A 127 14.20 15.49 20.41
N LEU A 128 14.10 14.26 20.91
CA LEU A 128 12.85 13.58 21.20
C LEU A 128 12.46 13.74 22.67
N GLY A 129 11.62 14.72 22.98
CA GLY A 129 11.10 14.88 24.34
C GLY A 129 10.39 16.20 24.59
N TRP A 130 9.96 16.39 25.84
CA TRP A 130 9.32 17.62 26.33
C TRP A 130 7.98 17.93 25.65
N PHE A 131 7.36 16.89 25.11
CA PHE A 131 6.06 16.94 24.47
C PHE A 131 4.94 17.21 25.47
N LYS A 132 4.02 18.12 25.13
CA LYS A 132 2.94 18.59 26.03
C LYS A 132 1.54 18.16 25.57
N GLY A 133 1.42 17.58 24.39
CA GLY A 133 0.15 17.17 23.82
C GLY A 133 -0.43 15.91 24.46
N LYS A 134 -1.69 15.62 24.11
CA LYS A 134 -2.40 14.43 24.56
C LYS A 134 -1.91 13.19 23.81
N ASP A 135 -1.98 12.02 24.44
CA ASP A 135 -1.66 10.78 23.75
C ASP A 135 -2.69 10.49 22.65
N PRO A 136 -2.25 10.04 21.45
CA PRO A 136 -3.18 9.54 20.45
C PRO A 136 -3.89 8.30 20.99
N ARG A 137 -4.99 7.93 20.35
CA ARG A 137 -5.58 6.60 20.56
C ARG A 137 -4.49 5.55 20.34
N LYS A 138 -4.42 4.58 21.26
CA LYS A 138 -3.42 3.50 21.24
C LYS A 138 -3.39 2.72 19.92
N ASP A 139 -4.48 2.76 19.17
CA ASP A 139 -4.63 2.03 17.91
C ASP A 139 -4.05 2.80 16.70
N HIS A 140 -3.87 4.13 16.78
CA HIS A 140 -3.31 4.97 15.70
C HIS A 140 -1.78 4.85 15.61
N MET A 141 -1.30 3.63 15.43
CA MET A 141 0.12 3.29 15.42
C MET A 141 0.54 2.79 14.05
N ILE A 142 1.78 3.09 13.69
CA ILE A 142 2.42 2.44 12.55
C ILE A 142 2.71 0.99 12.95
N ARG A 143 2.46 0.07 12.03
CA ARG A 143 2.74 -1.36 12.16
C ARG A 143 3.75 -1.79 11.11
N LEU A 144 4.69 -2.63 11.52
CA LEU A 144 5.70 -3.25 10.67
C LEU A 144 5.44 -4.75 10.61
N TYR A 145 5.43 -5.30 9.41
CA TYR A 145 5.32 -6.73 9.15
C TYR A 145 6.47 -7.15 8.24
N ASP A 146 7.33 -8.05 8.69
CA ASP A 146 8.41 -8.64 7.90
C ASP A 146 8.56 -10.12 8.28
N LYS A 147 9.48 -10.84 7.63
CA LYS A 147 9.72 -12.25 7.96
C LYS A 147 10.22 -12.49 9.39
N LYS A 148 10.92 -11.52 9.99
CA LYS A 148 11.47 -11.63 11.36
C LYS A 148 10.35 -11.63 12.40
N GLN A 149 9.19 -11.11 12.06
CA GLN A 149 7.97 -11.14 12.87
C GLN A 149 7.36 -12.54 13.04
N PHE A 150 7.90 -13.56 12.35
CA PHE A 150 7.42 -14.94 12.35
C PHE A 150 8.60 -15.90 12.56
N PRO A 151 9.28 -15.84 13.71
CA PRO A 151 10.54 -16.59 13.94
C PRO A 151 10.36 -18.11 13.97
N GLU A 152 9.13 -18.59 14.16
CA GLU A 152 8.79 -20.02 14.22
C GLU A 152 8.51 -20.64 12.84
N ILE A 153 8.46 -19.83 11.78
CA ILE A 153 8.13 -20.27 10.43
C ILE A 153 9.40 -20.31 9.57
N ASP A 154 9.64 -21.42 8.88
CA ASP A 154 10.73 -21.56 7.92
C ASP A 154 10.31 -21.07 6.51
N PHE A 155 10.66 -19.83 6.20
CA PHE A 155 10.37 -19.24 4.89
C PHE A 155 11.14 -19.85 3.71
N GLU A 156 12.19 -20.64 3.96
CA GLU A 156 13.07 -21.14 2.91
C GLU A 156 12.67 -22.55 2.45
N THR A 157 12.12 -23.38 3.35
CA THR A 157 11.79 -24.78 3.03
C THR A 157 10.30 -25.11 3.04
N THR A 158 9.45 -24.29 3.69
CA THR A 158 8.02 -24.54 3.74
C THR A 158 7.37 -24.33 2.35
N PRO A 159 6.54 -25.26 1.87
CA PRO A 159 5.80 -25.10 0.61
C PRO A 159 4.95 -23.82 0.58
N ASP A 160 4.87 -23.15 -0.58
CA ASP A 160 4.26 -21.80 -0.71
C ASP A 160 2.83 -21.70 -0.15
N ILE A 161 1.98 -22.71 -0.40
CA ILE A 161 0.60 -22.74 0.10
C ILE A 161 0.56 -22.84 1.64
N GLU A 162 1.37 -23.74 2.21
CA GLU A 162 1.45 -23.95 3.65
C GLU A 162 2.06 -22.73 4.35
N LEU A 163 3.14 -22.19 3.78
CA LEU A 163 3.81 -20.98 4.27
C LEU A 163 2.82 -19.82 4.31
N ARG A 164 2.03 -19.65 3.25
CA ARG A 164 0.98 -18.63 3.20
C ARG A 164 -0.05 -18.83 4.30
N ASP A 165 -0.58 -20.04 4.48
CA ASP A 165 -1.64 -20.28 5.46
C ASP A 165 -1.16 -20.07 6.91
N GLN A 166 0.07 -20.49 7.23
CA GLN A 166 0.68 -20.25 8.53
C GLN A 166 0.88 -18.75 8.80
N VAL A 167 1.48 -18.01 7.85
CA VAL A 167 1.72 -16.57 7.99
C VAL A 167 0.41 -15.80 8.01
N ASN A 168 -0.57 -16.14 7.17
CA ASN A 168 -1.88 -15.48 7.13
C ASN A 168 -2.64 -15.66 8.45
N SER A 169 -2.62 -16.86 9.03
CA SER A 169 -3.23 -17.13 10.33
C SER A 169 -2.66 -16.23 11.43
N LEU A 170 -1.33 -16.19 11.57
CA LEU A 170 -0.67 -15.32 12.55
C LEU A 170 -0.87 -13.83 12.26
N THR A 171 -0.87 -13.45 10.97
CA THR A 171 -1.13 -12.07 10.54
C THR A 171 -2.55 -11.65 10.89
N SER A 172 -3.54 -12.54 10.78
CA SER A 172 -4.93 -12.28 11.15
C SER A 172 -5.07 -11.92 12.62
N TYR A 173 -4.41 -12.65 13.53
CA TYR A 173 -4.37 -12.30 14.96
C TYR A 173 -3.77 -10.92 15.19
N LYS A 174 -2.64 -10.61 14.55
CA LYS A 174 -2.00 -9.28 14.64
C LYS A 174 -2.90 -8.17 14.10
N VAL A 175 -3.59 -8.40 12.98
CA VAL A 175 -4.52 -7.44 12.38
C VAL A 175 -5.71 -7.16 13.29
N ILE A 176 -6.25 -8.18 13.95
CA ILE A 176 -7.31 -8.02 14.97
C ILE A 176 -6.82 -7.11 16.10
N GLU A 177 -5.67 -7.42 16.68
CA GLU A 177 -5.05 -6.64 17.76
C GLU A 177 -4.80 -5.19 17.33
N HIS A 178 -4.30 -4.99 16.12
CA HIS A 178 -3.86 -3.68 15.65
C HIS A 178 -5.00 -2.77 15.18
N PHE A 179 -6.08 -3.32 14.60
CA PHE A 179 -7.03 -2.53 13.82
C PHE A 179 -8.51 -2.74 14.18
N SER A 180 -8.88 -3.75 14.97
CA SER A 180 -10.29 -4.06 15.27
C SER A 180 -11.05 -2.86 15.87
N ASN A 181 -10.44 -2.17 16.85
CA ASN A 181 -11.03 -0.98 17.49
C ASN A 181 -11.27 0.18 16.51
N LEU A 182 -10.46 0.31 15.47
CA LEU A 182 -10.60 1.37 14.47
C LEU A 182 -11.62 0.99 13.39
N LEU A 183 -11.70 -0.29 13.06
CA LEU A 183 -12.72 -0.81 12.14
C LEU A 183 -14.13 -0.77 12.76
N GLN A 184 -14.23 -0.86 14.09
CA GLN A 184 -15.48 -0.60 14.82
C GLN A 184 -16.03 0.80 14.56
N ASP A 185 -15.16 1.80 14.41
CA ASP A 185 -15.59 3.17 14.17
C ASP A 185 -16.16 3.41 12.76
N SER A 186 -15.93 2.51 11.80
CA SER A 186 -16.25 2.71 10.38
C SER A 186 -17.54 2.04 9.89
N HIS A 187 -18.34 1.44 10.78
CA HIS A 187 -19.59 0.73 10.43
C HIS A 187 -19.45 -0.38 9.34
N VAL A 188 -18.22 -0.84 9.09
CA VAL A 188 -17.93 -1.87 8.08
C VAL A 188 -17.99 -3.28 8.67
N ASN A 189 -18.10 -4.29 7.79
CA ASN A 189 -17.95 -5.69 8.19
C ASN A 189 -16.49 -5.97 8.61
N GLN A 190 -16.24 -5.90 9.92
CA GLN A 190 -14.91 -6.05 10.52
C GLN A 190 -14.23 -7.34 10.11
N ASN A 191 -14.94 -8.47 10.17
CA ASN A 191 -14.37 -9.78 9.84
C ASN A 191 -13.89 -9.82 8.38
N LYS A 192 -14.70 -9.30 7.44
CA LYS A 192 -14.30 -9.21 6.02
C LYS A 192 -13.05 -8.35 5.85
N TYR A 193 -12.94 -7.22 6.54
CA TYR A 193 -11.76 -6.35 6.48
C TYR A 193 -10.53 -7.02 7.10
N ILE A 194 -10.66 -7.65 8.28
CA ILE A 194 -9.56 -8.37 8.94
C ILE A 194 -8.96 -9.41 8.00
N THR A 195 -9.79 -10.27 7.39
CA THR A 195 -9.33 -11.30 6.45
C THR A 195 -8.60 -10.69 5.25
N ILE A 196 -9.16 -9.63 4.67
CA ILE A 196 -8.56 -8.94 3.52
C ILE A 196 -7.22 -8.30 3.89
N LEU A 197 -7.16 -7.59 5.03
CA LEU A 197 -5.93 -6.92 5.47
C LEU A 197 -4.83 -7.93 5.79
N ALA A 198 -5.18 -9.04 6.44
CA ALA A 198 -4.25 -10.13 6.69
C ALA A 198 -3.68 -10.68 5.38
N GLU A 199 -4.54 -10.97 4.40
CA GLU A 199 -4.12 -11.45 3.09
C GLU A 199 -3.19 -10.45 2.38
N LEU A 200 -3.50 -9.15 2.40
CA LEU A 200 -2.66 -8.13 1.78
C LEU A 200 -1.27 -8.02 2.43
N ILE A 201 -1.23 -8.04 3.77
CA ILE A 201 0.03 -7.98 4.52
C ILE A 201 0.84 -9.26 4.29
N THR A 202 0.21 -10.44 4.32
CA THR A 202 0.86 -11.71 4.02
C THR A 202 1.45 -11.73 2.62
N ASN A 203 0.74 -11.20 1.62
CA ASN A 203 1.28 -11.08 0.26
C ASN A 203 2.54 -10.19 0.21
N GLY A 204 2.58 -9.10 0.98
CA GLY A 204 3.75 -8.22 1.10
C GLY A 204 4.96 -8.91 1.76
N VAL A 205 4.72 -9.75 2.77
CA VAL A 205 5.78 -10.49 3.48
C VAL A 205 6.32 -11.65 2.62
N ILE A 206 5.43 -12.48 2.05
CA ILE A 206 5.84 -13.72 1.35
C ILE A 206 6.24 -13.45 -0.09
N HIS A 207 5.35 -12.87 -0.89
CA HIS A 207 5.54 -12.82 -2.35
C HIS A 207 6.36 -11.59 -2.76
N SER A 208 6.15 -10.46 -2.09
CA SER A 208 7.01 -9.29 -2.27
C SER A 208 8.37 -9.42 -1.55
N LYS A 209 8.52 -10.41 -0.65
CA LYS A 209 9.71 -10.67 0.21
C LYS A 209 10.22 -9.40 0.88
N SER A 210 9.29 -8.60 1.38
CA SER A 210 9.52 -7.20 1.75
C SER A 210 8.98 -6.86 3.12
N THR A 211 9.45 -5.74 3.65
CA THR A 211 8.86 -5.14 4.83
C THR A 211 7.58 -4.42 4.40
N THR A 212 6.48 -4.73 5.09
CA THR A 212 5.18 -4.12 4.87
C THR A 212 4.87 -3.19 6.03
N TYR A 213 4.71 -1.91 5.73
CA TYR A 213 4.28 -0.89 6.70
C TYR A 213 2.78 -0.66 6.54
N ALA A 214 2.05 -0.66 7.65
CA ALA A 214 0.63 -0.38 7.64
C ALA A 214 0.25 0.62 8.73
N MET A 215 -0.75 1.45 8.46
CA MET A 215 -1.32 2.38 9.44
C MET A 215 -2.80 2.59 9.15
N MET A 216 -3.60 2.66 10.22
CA MET A 216 -5.01 3.04 10.17
C MET A 216 -5.24 4.25 11.07
N PHE A 217 -6.04 5.19 10.59
CA PHE A 217 -6.34 6.43 11.29
C PHE A 217 -7.83 6.75 11.16
N SER A 218 -8.50 7.01 12.29
CA SER A 218 -9.94 7.26 12.36
C SER A 218 -10.18 8.64 12.97
N ASP A 219 -10.87 9.52 12.23
CA ASP A 219 -11.33 10.82 12.73
C ASP A 219 -12.86 10.88 12.77
N LYS A 220 -13.44 12.05 13.07
CA LYS A 220 -14.91 12.21 13.16
C LYS A 220 -15.66 12.06 11.83
N TYR A 221 -14.97 12.08 10.69
CA TYR A 221 -15.56 12.09 9.35
C TYR A 221 -15.28 10.82 8.57
N GLN A 222 -14.12 10.18 8.81
CA GLN A 222 -13.69 9.04 8.02
C GLN A 222 -12.67 8.18 8.75
N THR A 223 -12.56 6.93 8.32
CA THR A 223 -11.45 6.05 8.63
C THR A 223 -10.57 5.91 7.39
N LYS A 224 -9.29 6.22 7.54
CA LYS A 224 -8.28 6.05 6.51
C LYS A 224 -7.36 4.90 6.83
N PHE A 225 -6.86 4.25 5.79
CA PHE A 225 -5.94 3.14 5.89
C PHE A 225 -4.88 3.22 4.81
N SER A 226 -3.64 2.87 5.15
CA SER A 226 -2.54 2.83 4.21
C SER A 226 -1.66 1.60 4.45
N ILE A 227 -1.36 0.85 3.39
CA ILE A 227 -0.34 -0.21 3.36
C ILE A 227 0.69 0.19 2.32
N SER A 228 1.97 0.13 2.66
CA SER A 228 3.05 0.30 1.71
C SER A 228 4.10 -0.77 1.91
N ASP A 229 4.54 -1.41 0.83
CA ASP A 229 5.69 -2.31 0.82
C ASP A 229 6.84 -1.72 0.00
N ASN A 230 8.05 -2.26 0.22
CA ASN A 230 9.24 -1.92 -0.56
C ASN A 230 9.74 -3.06 -1.44
N GLY A 231 8.82 -3.93 -1.85
CA GLY A 231 9.14 -5.17 -2.52
C GLY A 231 9.31 -5.05 -4.03
N ILE A 232 8.99 -6.13 -4.73
CA ILE A 232 9.21 -6.26 -6.17
C ILE A 232 8.08 -5.65 -7.03
N GLY A 233 6.97 -5.24 -6.42
CA GLY A 233 5.79 -4.69 -7.10
C GLY A 233 4.79 -5.76 -7.57
N LEU A 234 3.57 -5.33 -7.91
CA LEU A 234 2.43 -6.24 -8.16
C LEU A 234 2.70 -7.25 -9.28
N PHE A 235 3.19 -6.77 -10.43
CA PHE A 235 3.33 -7.60 -11.62
C PHE A 235 4.38 -8.69 -11.46
N LYS A 236 5.54 -8.37 -10.87
CA LYS A 236 6.58 -9.35 -10.60
C LYS A 236 6.12 -10.38 -9.57
N SER A 237 5.37 -9.95 -8.55
CA SER A 237 4.77 -10.87 -7.58
C SER A 237 3.77 -11.83 -8.23
N LEU A 238 3.04 -11.40 -9.27
CA LEU A 238 2.16 -12.26 -10.04
C LEU A 238 2.93 -13.24 -10.95
N GLN A 239 3.98 -12.78 -11.64
CA GLN A 239 4.83 -13.64 -12.47
C GLN A 239 5.51 -14.75 -11.66
N ASN A 240 5.93 -14.46 -10.44
CA ASN A 240 6.54 -15.46 -9.55
C ASN A 240 5.55 -16.54 -9.09
N LYS A 241 4.24 -16.38 -9.33
CA LYS A 241 3.20 -17.35 -8.97
C LYS A 241 2.83 -18.30 -10.11
N GLN A 242 3.50 -18.23 -11.27
CA GLN A 242 3.12 -18.95 -12.49
C GLN A 242 2.86 -20.46 -12.28
N GLU A 243 3.63 -21.12 -11.41
CA GLU A 243 3.46 -22.55 -11.12
C GLU A 243 2.25 -22.88 -10.23
N ASN A 244 1.72 -21.89 -9.51
CA ASN A 244 0.59 -22.00 -8.57
C ASN A 244 -0.64 -21.19 -9.03
N LEU A 245 -0.69 -20.79 -10.31
CA LEU A 245 -1.87 -20.12 -10.84
C LEU A 245 -3.04 -21.12 -10.89
N PRO A 246 -4.26 -20.67 -10.58
CA PRO A 246 -5.43 -21.51 -10.82
C PRO A 246 -5.46 -21.94 -12.29
N TYR A 247 -5.82 -23.21 -12.56
CA TYR A 247 -5.75 -23.77 -13.91
C TYR A 247 -6.52 -22.95 -14.97
N TYR A 248 -7.53 -22.18 -14.52
CA TYR A 248 -8.38 -21.35 -15.35
C TYR A 248 -7.77 -19.96 -15.64
N TYR A 249 -6.56 -19.64 -15.19
CA TYR A 249 -5.92 -18.34 -15.44
C TYR A 249 -4.54 -18.52 -16.09
N ASN A 250 -4.35 -17.91 -17.26
CA ASN A 250 -3.17 -18.12 -18.11
C ASN A 250 -2.11 -17.01 -18.01
N GLY A 251 -2.32 -15.99 -17.16
CA GLY A 251 -1.41 -14.85 -17.06
C GLY A 251 -1.55 -13.85 -18.20
N GLU A 252 -1.46 -12.55 -17.87
CA GLU A 252 -1.47 -11.43 -18.84
C GLU A 252 -2.72 -11.39 -19.74
N GLU A 253 -3.82 -12.03 -19.30
CA GLU A 253 -5.02 -12.22 -20.10
C GLU A 253 -5.72 -10.91 -20.46
N LEU A 254 -5.71 -9.91 -19.57
CA LEU A 254 -6.25 -8.58 -19.86
C LEU A 254 -5.26 -7.73 -20.64
N LYS A 255 -3.97 -7.82 -20.31
CA LYS A 255 -2.93 -7.04 -21.00
C LYS A 255 -2.91 -7.34 -22.50
N ASP A 256 -3.10 -8.60 -22.88
CA ASP A 256 -3.13 -9.05 -24.27
C ASP A 256 -4.45 -8.70 -24.99
N ALA A 257 -5.53 -8.49 -24.24
CA ALA A 257 -6.84 -8.15 -24.79
C ALA A 257 -7.00 -6.65 -25.11
N ILE A 258 -6.13 -5.79 -24.58
CA ILE A 258 -6.18 -4.34 -24.80
C ILE A 258 -5.22 -3.95 -25.92
N ASN A 259 -5.76 -3.36 -26.98
CA ASN A 259 -4.94 -2.81 -28.06
C ASN A 259 -4.22 -1.52 -27.61
N LYS A 260 -2.93 -1.63 -27.31
CA LYS A 260 -2.13 -0.51 -26.80
C LYS A 260 -2.00 0.65 -27.80
N ASP A 261 -2.07 0.36 -29.10
CA ASP A 261 -1.87 1.35 -30.17
C ASP A 261 -3.07 2.29 -30.35
N GLU A 262 -4.25 1.91 -29.86
CA GLU A 262 -5.46 2.74 -29.92
C GLU A 262 -5.46 3.88 -28.90
N HIS A 263 -4.50 3.87 -27.97
CA HIS A 263 -4.44 4.82 -26.87
C HIS A 263 -3.26 5.79 -27.02
N LYS A 264 -3.50 7.08 -26.71
CA LYS A 264 -2.48 8.15 -26.84
C LYS A 264 -1.43 8.18 -25.72
N PHE A 265 -1.38 7.16 -24.87
CA PHE A 265 -0.51 7.14 -23.70
C PHE A 265 0.90 6.65 -24.05
N ASN A 266 1.89 7.10 -23.28
CA ASN A 266 3.22 6.49 -23.34
C ASN A 266 3.11 4.99 -22.99
N SER A 267 3.74 4.13 -23.80
CA SER A 267 3.62 2.68 -23.68
C SER A 267 4.06 2.14 -22.32
N ILE A 268 5.08 2.75 -21.69
CA ILE A 268 5.55 2.37 -20.35
C ILE A 268 4.45 2.64 -19.32
N TYR A 269 3.83 3.83 -19.37
CA TYR A 269 2.77 4.19 -18.44
C TYR A 269 1.52 3.32 -18.61
N LEU A 270 1.13 3.06 -19.86
CA LEU A 270 0.00 2.18 -20.17
C LEU A 270 0.28 0.75 -19.71
N ASP A 271 1.47 0.20 -19.95
CA ASP A 271 1.81 -1.15 -19.50
C ASP A 271 1.79 -1.29 -17.98
N ASN A 272 2.34 -0.30 -17.26
CA ASN A 272 2.29 -0.27 -15.79
C ASN A 272 0.87 -0.12 -15.24
N LEU A 273 0.00 0.61 -15.94
CA LEU A 273 -1.40 0.69 -15.58
C LEU A 273 -2.12 -0.64 -15.79
N LEU A 274 -1.92 -1.28 -16.95
CA LEU A 274 -2.50 -2.58 -17.26
C LEU A 274 -2.03 -3.68 -16.29
N ASN A 275 -0.80 -3.59 -15.78
CA ASN A 275 -0.31 -4.46 -14.70
C ASN A 275 -1.18 -4.38 -13.43
N ILE A 276 -1.66 -3.18 -13.07
CA ILE A 276 -2.56 -3.02 -11.92
C ILE A 276 -3.88 -3.74 -12.18
N PHE A 277 -4.47 -3.54 -13.36
CA PHE A 277 -5.74 -4.18 -13.72
C PHE A 277 -5.62 -5.70 -13.85
N GLU A 278 -4.53 -6.22 -14.41
CA GLU A 278 -4.24 -7.65 -14.47
C GLU A 278 -4.23 -8.27 -13.07
N VAL A 279 -3.61 -7.60 -12.11
CA VAL A 279 -3.54 -8.09 -10.72
C VAL A 279 -4.89 -7.98 -10.02
N LEU A 280 -5.69 -6.95 -10.30
CA LEU A 280 -7.07 -6.87 -9.79
C LEU A 280 -7.95 -7.98 -10.34
N PHE A 281 -7.83 -8.29 -11.63
CA PHE A 281 -8.53 -9.40 -12.26
C PHE A 281 -8.10 -10.75 -11.71
N TYR A 282 -6.79 -11.00 -11.61
CA TYR A 282 -6.30 -12.20 -10.94
C TYR A 282 -6.81 -12.28 -9.49
N SER A 283 -6.81 -11.17 -8.76
CA SER A 283 -7.34 -11.12 -7.39
C SER A 283 -8.85 -11.43 -7.31
N SER A 284 -9.65 -11.12 -8.33
CA SER A 284 -11.09 -11.39 -8.32
C SER A 284 -11.46 -12.83 -8.66
N LEU A 285 -10.52 -13.61 -9.18
CA LEU A 285 -10.76 -15.02 -9.53
C LEU A 285 -10.44 -16.00 -8.39
N LYS A 286 -9.73 -15.53 -7.36
CA LYS A 286 -9.26 -16.37 -6.25
C LYS A 286 -10.40 -16.90 -5.38
N GLU A 287 -10.12 -18.04 -4.76
CA GLU A 287 -10.91 -18.69 -3.72
C GLU A 287 -10.95 -17.92 -2.40
N ARG A 288 -10.08 -16.91 -2.23
CA ARG A 288 -9.95 -16.07 -1.03
C ARG A 288 -10.23 -14.61 -1.33
N ARG A 289 -10.64 -13.89 -0.30
CA ARG A 289 -10.85 -12.44 -0.37
C ARG A 289 -9.52 -11.69 -0.27
N GLY A 290 -9.29 -10.73 -1.16
CA GLY A 290 -8.03 -10.01 -1.27
C GLY A 290 -8.19 -8.56 -1.76
N LEU A 291 -7.27 -8.13 -2.62
CA LEU A 291 -7.15 -6.74 -3.07
C LEU A 291 -8.39 -6.23 -3.79
N PHE A 292 -8.97 -7.03 -4.69
CA PHE A 292 -10.20 -6.68 -5.38
C PHE A 292 -11.39 -6.54 -4.39
N ASP A 293 -11.49 -7.46 -3.43
CA ASP A 293 -12.55 -7.41 -2.42
C ASP A 293 -12.40 -6.19 -1.50
N LEU A 294 -11.18 -5.74 -1.20
CA LEU A 294 -10.94 -4.47 -0.51
C LEU A 294 -11.53 -3.30 -1.29
N MET A 295 -11.17 -3.21 -2.57
CA MET A 295 -11.60 -2.14 -3.47
C MET A 295 -13.14 -2.08 -3.54
N VAL A 296 -13.80 -3.21 -3.76
CA VAL A 296 -15.27 -3.30 -3.79
C VAL A 296 -15.87 -2.89 -2.44
N ASN A 297 -15.39 -3.43 -1.32
CA ASN A 297 -15.94 -3.09 -0.01
C ASN A 297 -15.82 -1.60 0.32
N VAL A 298 -14.74 -0.95 -0.09
CA VAL A 298 -14.53 0.47 0.15
C VAL A 298 -15.44 1.30 -0.75
N VAL A 299 -15.48 0.98 -2.04
CA VAL A 299 -16.10 1.85 -3.05
C VAL A 299 -17.59 1.58 -3.19
N VAL A 300 -17.98 0.31 -3.31
CA VAL A 300 -19.36 -0.13 -3.53
C VAL A 300 -20.13 -0.09 -2.22
N ASN A 301 -19.57 -0.66 -1.15
CA ASN A 301 -20.29 -0.80 0.12
C ASN A 301 -20.09 0.41 1.06
N GLY A 302 -18.96 1.11 0.94
CA GLY A 302 -18.58 2.21 1.85
C GLY A 302 -18.69 3.61 1.25
N ASN A 303 -19.03 3.76 -0.04
CA ASN A 303 -18.97 5.06 -0.76
C ASN A 303 -17.62 5.80 -0.62
N GLY A 304 -16.54 5.04 -0.44
CA GLY A 304 -15.21 5.55 -0.14
C GLY A 304 -14.32 5.75 -1.37
N TYR A 305 -13.03 5.94 -1.08
CA TYR A 305 -11.97 6.01 -2.09
C TYR A 305 -10.97 4.89 -1.90
N PHE A 306 -10.66 4.20 -2.97
CA PHE A 306 -9.58 3.23 -3.04
C PHE A 306 -8.50 3.75 -4.00
N ARG A 307 -7.24 3.74 -3.58
CA ARG A 307 -6.11 4.10 -4.42
C ARG A 307 -5.09 2.98 -4.35
N LEU A 308 -4.57 2.60 -5.52
CA LEU A 308 -3.55 1.58 -5.65
C LEU A 308 -2.47 2.11 -6.57
N HIS A 309 -1.25 2.18 -6.05
CA HIS A 309 -0.08 2.65 -6.76
C HIS A 309 0.95 1.52 -6.86
N THR A 310 1.58 1.41 -8.02
CA THR A 310 2.80 0.64 -8.21
C THR A 310 3.62 1.26 -9.35
N GLU A 311 4.95 1.26 -9.19
CA GLU A 311 5.90 1.71 -10.19
C GLU A 311 5.67 3.17 -10.64
N TYR A 312 5.06 3.37 -11.81
CA TYR A 312 4.82 4.70 -12.40
C TYR A 312 3.36 5.13 -12.39
N SER A 313 2.46 4.27 -11.92
CA SER A 313 1.03 4.42 -12.15
C SER A 313 0.24 4.29 -10.84
N GLN A 314 -0.80 5.09 -10.70
CA GLN A 314 -1.80 4.95 -9.66
C GLN A 314 -3.19 4.93 -10.29
N ILE A 315 -4.03 4.00 -9.83
CA ILE A 315 -5.47 4.05 -10.05
C ILE A 315 -6.16 4.64 -8.82
N ILE A 316 -7.24 5.37 -9.06
CA ILE A 316 -8.10 5.97 -8.05
C ILE A 316 -9.53 5.56 -8.39
N ILE A 317 -10.11 4.80 -7.48
CA ILE A 317 -11.44 4.24 -7.63
C ILE A 317 -12.35 4.85 -6.58
N SER A 318 -13.47 5.36 -7.08
CA SER A 318 -14.50 6.04 -6.29
C SER A 318 -15.87 5.72 -6.89
N ASN A 319 -16.91 6.22 -6.24
CA ASN A 319 -18.30 5.99 -6.67
C ASN A 319 -18.59 6.46 -8.12
N ARG A 320 -17.75 7.32 -8.71
CA ARG A 320 -17.90 7.78 -10.11
C ARG A 320 -17.80 6.65 -11.15
N ILE A 321 -17.08 5.58 -10.82
CA ILE A 321 -16.90 4.42 -11.70
C ILE A 321 -17.61 3.17 -11.15
N PHE A 322 -18.53 3.36 -10.20
CA PHE A 322 -19.30 2.31 -9.54
C PHE A 322 -20.03 1.38 -10.52
N ASN A 323 -20.68 1.95 -11.54
CA ASN A 323 -21.49 1.16 -12.49
C ASN A 323 -20.67 0.07 -13.19
N PHE A 324 -19.37 0.32 -13.43
CA PHE A 324 -18.47 -0.64 -14.07
C PHE A 324 -17.91 -1.68 -13.10
N ILE A 325 -17.97 -1.41 -11.80
CA ILE A 325 -17.43 -2.30 -10.77
C ILE A 325 -18.53 -3.19 -10.20
N ASN A 326 -19.78 -2.74 -10.19
CA ASN A 326 -20.89 -3.52 -9.64
C ASN A 326 -21.09 -4.85 -10.39
N SER A 327 -21.05 -4.83 -11.74
CA SER A 327 -21.13 -6.05 -12.55
C SER A 327 -19.99 -7.02 -12.23
N ILE A 328 -18.76 -6.52 -12.15
CA ILE A 328 -17.57 -7.31 -11.79
C ILE A 328 -17.72 -7.88 -10.37
N SER A 329 -18.25 -7.10 -9.43
CA SER A 329 -18.50 -7.50 -8.04
C SER A 329 -19.52 -8.65 -7.94
N GLU A 330 -20.60 -8.61 -8.71
CA GLU A 330 -21.61 -9.67 -8.75
C GLU A 330 -21.03 -10.98 -9.28
N ILE A 331 -20.21 -10.91 -10.33
CA ILE A 331 -19.51 -12.09 -10.87
C ILE A 331 -18.48 -12.61 -9.85
N ARG A 332 -17.78 -11.71 -9.15
CA ARG A 332 -16.81 -12.06 -8.10
C ARG A 332 -17.45 -12.86 -6.98
N GLU A 333 -18.60 -12.44 -6.47
CA GLU A 333 -19.28 -13.16 -5.39
C GLU A 333 -19.78 -14.53 -5.88
N GLN A 334 -20.27 -14.65 -7.13
CA GLN A 334 -20.59 -15.96 -7.72
C GLN A 334 -19.37 -16.89 -7.79
N ILE A 335 -18.22 -16.39 -8.28
CA ILE A 335 -16.97 -17.18 -8.31
C ILE A 335 -16.57 -17.61 -6.89
N PHE A 336 -16.68 -16.71 -5.91
CA PHE A 336 -16.38 -17.01 -4.52
C PHE A 336 -17.29 -18.10 -3.95
N ASP A 337 -18.60 -18.01 -4.20
CA ASP A 337 -19.58 -19.01 -3.75
C ASP A 337 -19.32 -20.38 -4.38
N TYR A 338 -18.97 -20.43 -5.67
CA TYR A 338 -18.58 -21.69 -6.33
C TYR A 338 -17.30 -22.32 -5.76
N HIS A 339 -16.37 -21.51 -5.25
CA HIS A 339 -15.22 -22.02 -4.50
C HIS A 339 -15.64 -22.60 -3.14
N GLN A 340 -16.58 -21.95 -2.43
CA GLN A 340 -17.00 -22.34 -1.07
C GLN A 340 -17.97 -23.54 -1.03
N ILE A 341 -18.93 -23.63 -1.95
CA ILE A 341 -19.98 -24.68 -1.95
C ILE A 341 -19.39 -26.09 -2.05
N PHE A 342 -18.24 -26.24 -2.72
CA PHE A 342 -17.68 -27.56 -3.05
C PHE A 342 -16.47 -27.97 -2.19
N GLU A 343 -16.10 -27.22 -1.14
CA GLU A 343 -15.26 -27.79 -0.06
C GLU A 343 -15.99 -28.93 0.70
N LEU A 344 -17.29 -29.13 0.42
CA LEU A 344 -18.18 -30.08 1.09
C LEU A 344 -18.58 -31.30 0.23
N ASP A 345 -18.31 -31.34 -1.08
CA ASP A 345 -18.76 -32.44 -1.98
C ASP A 345 -17.80 -32.67 -3.17
N ASN A 346 -17.23 -33.88 -3.29
CA ASN A 346 -16.06 -34.18 -4.15
C ASN A 346 -16.38 -34.60 -5.60
N GLU A 347 -17.63 -34.88 -5.97
CA GLU A 347 -17.91 -35.65 -7.21
C GLU A 347 -18.04 -34.82 -8.52
N GLU A 348 -17.99 -33.47 -8.52
CA GLU A 348 -18.19 -32.67 -9.76
C GLU A 348 -17.16 -31.54 -10.02
N GLU A 349 -15.89 -31.76 -9.70
CA GLU A 349 -14.82 -30.77 -9.91
C GLU A 349 -14.77 -30.23 -11.36
N TYR A 350 -14.90 -31.09 -12.38
CA TYR A 350 -14.85 -30.66 -13.78
C TYR A 350 -15.96 -29.65 -14.14
N LYS A 351 -17.19 -29.87 -13.66
CA LYS A 351 -18.31 -28.96 -13.92
C LYS A 351 -18.12 -27.62 -13.22
N ARG A 352 -17.58 -27.62 -11.99
CA ARG A 352 -17.20 -26.40 -11.28
C ARG A 352 -16.21 -25.57 -12.11
N LEU A 353 -15.16 -26.22 -12.59
CA LEU A 353 -14.11 -25.57 -13.37
C LEU A 353 -14.65 -24.96 -14.68
N LEU A 354 -15.58 -25.64 -15.37
CA LEU A 354 -16.28 -25.07 -16.54
C LEU A 354 -17.12 -23.84 -16.21
N VAL A 355 -17.83 -23.85 -15.07
CA VAL A 355 -18.64 -22.69 -14.65
C VAL A 355 -17.75 -21.51 -14.28
N ILE A 356 -16.69 -21.74 -13.49
CA ILE A 356 -15.72 -20.71 -13.13
C ILE A 356 -15.06 -20.14 -14.39
N GLN A 357 -14.69 -20.97 -15.35
CA GLN A 357 -14.13 -20.54 -16.62
C GLN A 357 -15.10 -19.62 -17.38
N LYS A 358 -16.40 -19.95 -17.45
CA LYS A 358 -17.41 -19.09 -18.08
C LYS A 358 -17.58 -17.76 -17.34
N LEU A 359 -17.61 -17.78 -16.01
CA LEU A 359 -17.69 -16.57 -15.19
C LEU A 359 -16.44 -15.70 -15.36
N LYS A 360 -15.25 -16.31 -15.45
CA LYS A 360 -13.99 -15.62 -15.75
C LYS A 360 -14.08 -14.88 -17.08
N ASP A 361 -14.55 -15.53 -18.14
CA ASP A 361 -14.62 -14.91 -19.47
C ASP A 361 -15.59 -13.73 -19.49
N ASN A 362 -16.72 -13.84 -18.79
CA ASN A 362 -17.64 -12.70 -18.58
C ASN A 362 -16.97 -11.57 -17.79
N MET A 363 -16.29 -11.90 -16.69
CA MET A 363 -15.57 -10.94 -15.86
C MET A 363 -14.47 -10.23 -16.66
N LYS A 364 -13.75 -10.96 -17.51
CA LYS A 364 -12.73 -10.40 -18.40
C LYS A 364 -13.30 -9.34 -19.32
N TYR A 365 -14.46 -9.59 -19.93
CA TYR A 365 -15.16 -8.62 -20.76
C TYR A 365 -15.51 -7.34 -19.98
N GLU A 366 -16.08 -7.48 -18.77
CA GLU A 366 -16.40 -6.35 -17.91
C GLU A 366 -15.15 -5.55 -17.49
N PHE A 367 -14.03 -6.24 -17.19
CA PHE A 367 -12.75 -5.57 -16.93
C PHE A 367 -12.23 -4.79 -18.14
N ILE A 368 -12.35 -5.33 -19.37
CA ILE A 368 -11.94 -4.61 -20.59
C ILE A 368 -12.75 -3.32 -20.75
N GLN A 369 -14.07 -3.37 -20.52
CA GLN A 369 -14.92 -2.19 -20.53
C GLN A 369 -14.50 -1.20 -19.43
N PHE A 370 -14.23 -1.70 -18.23
CA PHE A 370 -13.78 -0.89 -17.11
C PHE A 370 -12.45 -0.17 -17.42
N ILE A 371 -11.46 -0.87 -17.98
CA ILE A 371 -10.17 -0.31 -18.39
C ILE A 371 -10.38 0.77 -19.46
N THR A 372 -11.12 0.45 -20.52
CA THR A 372 -11.38 1.36 -21.64
C THR A 372 -12.04 2.64 -21.17
N ASN A 373 -13.05 2.54 -20.30
CA ASN A 373 -13.72 3.70 -19.73
C ASN A 373 -12.78 4.51 -18.82
N THR A 374 -11.99 3.84 -17.97
CA THR A 374 -11.02 4.52 -17.10
C THR A 374 -10.00 5.32 -17.92
N LEU A 375 -9.50 4.75 -19.03
CA LEU A 375 -8.60 5.43 -19.97
C LEU A 375 -9.28 6.63 -20.65
N ASN A 376 -10.55 6.50 -21.04
CA ASN A 376 -11.31 7.58 -21.67
C ASN A 376 -11.60 8.75 -20.72
N TYR A 377 -11.79 8.47 -19.42
CA TYR A 377 -11.98 9.49 -18.38
C TYR A 377 -10.69 10.12 -17.87
N TYR A 378 -9.52 9.74 -18.40
CA TYR A 378 -8.26 10.32 -17.98
C TYR A 378 -8.21 11.83 -18.23
N SER A 379 -7.70 12.56 -17.24
CA SER A 379 -7.38 13.98 -17.35
C SER A 379 -6.02 14.27 -16.75
N ASN A 380 -5.31 15.27 -17.30
CA ASN A 380 -4.10 15.79 -16.67
C ASN A 380 -4.42 16.51 -15.33
N GLU A 381 -5.67 16.89 -15.10
CA GLU A 381 -6.09 17.51 -13.86
C GLU A 381 -6.25 16.47 -12.74
N THR A 382 -5.36 16.54 -11.75
CA THR A 382 -5.24 15.59 -10.64
C THR A 382 -6.49 15.45 -9.77
N ARG A 383 -7.40 16.43 -9.81
CA ARG A 383 -8.69 16.45 -9.08
C ARG A 383 -9.78 15.62 -9.76
N TYR A 384 -9.67 15.41 -11.06
CA TYR A 384 -10.74 14.77 -11.86
C TYR A 384 -10.34 13.42 -12.45
N SER A 385 -9.04 13.09 -12.47
CA SER A 385 -8.56 11.85 -13.07
C SER A 385 -8.61 10.64 -12.13
N SER A 386 -9.12 9.53 -12.64
CA SER A 386 -9.10 8.20 -12.01
C SER A 386 -7.76 7.48 -12.18
N ILE A 387 -6.83 8.04 -12.97
CA ILE A 387 -5.48 7.51 -13.17
C ILE A 387 -4.46 8.63 -12.99
N ARG A 388 -3.31 8.31 -12.42
CA ARG A 388 -2.15 9.22 -12.35
C ARG A 388 -0.91 8.50 -12.85
N PHE A 389 -0.09 9.25 -13.59
CA PHE A 389 1.24 8.83 -14.03
C PHE A 389 2.29 9.71 -13.39
N PHE A 390 3.39 9.08 -12.96
CA PHE A 390 4.45 9.75 -12.24
C PHE A 390 5.77 9.66 -13.01
N PRO A 391 6.60 10.72 -12.98
CA PRO A 391 7.87 10.74 -13.70
C PRO A 391 8.96 9.90 -13.02
N VAL A 392 8.78 9.58 -11.74
CA VAL A 392 9.72 8.78 -10.94
C VAL A 392 9.04 7.50 -10.50
N LYS A 393 9.77 6.41 -10.67
CA LYS A 393 9.36 5.08 -10.28
C LYS A 393 9.39 4.92 -8.76
N PHE A 394 8.28 4.51 -8.16
CA PHE A 394 8.27 3.99 -6.79
C PHE A 394 8.13 2.46 -6.82
N LYS A 395 9.22 1.77 -6.47
CA LYS A 395 9.24 0.31 -6.48
C LYS A 395 8.51 -0.23 -5.25
N GLY A 396 7.56 -1.15 -5.47
CA GLY A 396 6.71 -1.72 -4.43
C GLY A 396 5.23 -1.48 -4.71
N VAL A 397 4.42 -1.65 -3.68
CA VAL A 397 2.97 -1.45 -3.74
C VAL A 397 2.54 -0.50 -2.64
N HIS A 398 1.68 0.45 -2.98
CA HIS A 398 1.00 1.31 -2.01
C HIS A 398 -0.50 1.27 -2.21
N ILE A 399 -1.22 0.95 -1.13
CA ILE A 399 -2.67 0.91 -1.06
C ILE A 399 -3.11 2.00 -0.08
N GLU A 400 -4.05 2.83 -0.50
CA GLU A 400 -4.69 3.84 0.33
C GLU A 400 -6.20 3.69 0.23
N VAL A 401 -6.86 3.76 1.39
CA VAL A 401 -8.30 3.62 1.52
C VAL A 401 -8.84 4.74 2.39
N GLU A 402 -9.97 5.32 1.99
CA GLU A 402 -10.74 6.28 2.78
C GLU A 402 -12.19 5.80 2.84
N ILE A 403 -12.70 5.56 4.06
CA ILE A 403 -14.07 5.09 4.33
C ILE A 403 -14.80 6.21 5.09
N PRO A 404 -15.77 6.90 4.47
CA PRO A 404 -16.63 7.86 5.14
C PRO A 404 -17.42 7.23 6.30
N LYS A 405 -17.74 8.03 7.32
CA LYS A 405 -18.59 7.63 8.46
C LYS A 405 -20.04 8.07 8.32
#